data_AF-A0A950EBK6-F1
#
_entry.id   AF-A0A950EBK6-F1
#
_cell.length_a   1.000
_cell.length_b   1.000
_cell.length_c   1.000
_cell.angle_alpha   90.00
_cell.angle_beta   90.00
_cell.angle_gamma   90.00
#
_symmetry.space_group_name_H-M   'P 1'
#
loop_
_entity.id
_entity.type
_entity.pdbx_description
1 polymer ?
#
loop_
_entity_poly.entity_id
_entity_poly.type
_entity_poly.pdbx_seq_one_letter_code
_entity_poly.pdbx_strand_id
1 'polypeptide(L)'
;HCHAGPDRIKKLGIVTGGAGSELTQAKAAGVDTFITGEGPHHTFNMAEELGINLIYAGHYATEMSGVKALADRVGNRFGLPWVFLDHPSGL
;
A
#
# COMPACT_ATOMS: atom_id res chain seq x y z
N HIS A 1 0.45 0.98 -10.96
CA HIS A 1 1.26 0.03 -10.17
C HIS A 1 2.72 0.34 -10.45
N CYS A 2 3.53 0.53 -9.41
CA CYS A 2 4.97 0.75 -9.50
C CYS A 2 5.71 -0.45 -8.87
N HIS A 3 6.72 -0.98 -9.56
CA HIS A 3 7.52 -2.14 -9.16
C HIS A 3 8.95 -1.72 -8.75
N ALA A 4 9.07 -0.79 -7.82
CA ALA A 4 10.38 -0.30 -7.37
C ALA A 4 10.97 -1.06 -6.17
N GLY A 5 10.15 -1.91 -5.53
CA GLY A 5 10.56 -2.76 -4.42
C GLY A 5 11.11 -4.11 -4.89
N PRO A 6 11.40 -5.02 -3.96
CA PRO A 6 11.91 -6.36 -4.26
C PRO A 6 10.87 -7.21 -5.01
N ASP A 7 11.35 -8.11 -5.88
CA ASP A 7 10.52 -9.08 -6.62
C ASP A 7 9.71 -10.00 -5.69
N ARG A 8 10.26 -10.30 -4.50
CA ARG A 8 9.57 -11.03 -3.43
C ARG A 8 9.14 -10.08 -2.33
N ILE A 9 7.84 -9.87 -2.25
CA ILE A 9 7.17 -9.17 -1.15
C ILE A 9 7.44 -9.95 0.15
N LYS A 10 7.87 -9.27 1.20
CA LYS A 10 8.06 -9.81 2.55
C LYS A 10 7.20 -9.10 3.57
N LYS A 11 6.91 -7.81 3.38
CA LYS A 11 6.10 -7.01 4.30
C LYS A 11 5.22 -6.03 3.55
N LEU A 12 3.91 -6.25 3.67
CA LEU A 12 2.88 -5.46 3.01
C LEU A 12 2.28 -4.43 3.97
N GLY A 13 2.28 -3.15 3.57
CA GLY A 13 1.66 -2.05 4.29
C GLY A 13 0.45 -1.52 3.53
N ILE A 14 -0.64 -1.23 4.24
CA ILE A 14 -1.92 -0.92 3.61
C ILE A 14 -2.58 0.24 4.32
N VAL A 15 -2.94 1.26 3.53
CA VAL A 15 -3.72 2.41 3.99
C VAL A 15 -4.85 2.64 3.00
N THR A 16 -6.08 2.75 3.47
CA THR A 16 -7.23 3.06 2.60
C THR A 16 -7.33 4.55 2.31
N GLY A 17 -7.99 4.92 1.19
CA GLY A 17 -8.13 6.32 0.80
C GLY A 17 -6.91 6.86 0.04
N GLY A 18 -6.56 8.12 0.27
CA GLY A 18 -5.48 8.83 -0.41
C GLY A 18 -4.20 8.96 0.42
N ALA A 19 -3.40 7.90 0.52
CA ALA A 19 -2.25 7.85 1.44
C ALA A 19 -0.88 7.95 0.75
N GLY A 20 -0.74 8.96 -0.11
CA GLY A 20 0.50 9.23 -0.82
C GLY A 20 1.67 9.66 0.06
N SER A 21 1.39 10.42 1.10
CA SER A 21 2.38 11.01 2.02
C SER A 21 3.01 9.96 2.97
N GLU A 22 2.35 8.83 3.13
CA GLU A 22 2.63 7.79 4.12
C GLU A 22 3.66 6.78 3.59
N LEU A 23 4.02 6.85 2.31
CA LEU A 23 5.05 6.01 1.69
C LEU A 23 6.38 6.04 2.43
N THR A 24 6.80 7.23 2.87
CA THR A 24 8.03 7.40 3.64
C THR A 24 7.95 6.70 5.00
N GLN A 25 6.80 6.80 5.67
CA GLN A 25 6.56 6.12 6.95
C GLN A 25 6.50 4.59 6.77
N ALA A 26 5.85 4.12 5.72
CA ALA A 26 5.79 2.70 5.38
C ALA A 26 7.20 2.15 5.15
N LYS A 27 8.02 2.86 4.36
CA LYS A 27 9.43 2.49 4.13
C LYS A 27 10.22 2.45 5.44
N ALA A 28 10.07 3.46 6.30
CA ALA A 28 10.72 3.49 7.61
C ALA A 28 10.29 2.33 8.53
N ALA A 29 9.04 1.88 8.40
CA ALA A 29 8.52 0.68 9.08
C ALA A 29 8.99 -0.64 8.45
N GLY A 30 9.83 -0.60 7.42
CA GLY A 30 10.36 -1.77 6.71
C GLY A 30 9.36 -2.41 5.75
N VAL A 31 8.30 -1.70 5.37
CA VAL A 31 7.37 -2.14 4.33
C VAL A 31 8.10 -2.11 2.98
N ASP A 32 7.95 -3.18 2.21
CA ASP A 32 8.53 -3.30 0.87
C ASP A 32 7.48 -3.18 -0.24
N THR A 33 6.21 -3.29 0.11
CA THR A 33 5.06 -3.10 -0.79
C THR A 33 3.96 -2.35 -0.07
N PHE A 34 3.46 -1.28 -0.69
CA PHE A 34 2.43 -0.41 -0.16
C PHE A 34 1.19 -0.45 -1.04
N ILE A 35 0.02 -0.65 -0.43
CA ILE A 35 -1.28 -0.61 -1.13
C ILE A 35 -2.09 0.57 -0.59
N THR A 36 -2.55 1.43 -1.50
CA THR A 36 -3.47 2.53 -1.20
C THR A 36 -4.61 2.62 -2.20
N GLY A 37 -5.65 3.38 -1.89
CA GLY A 37 -6.77 3.55 -2.80
C GLY A 37 -6.43 4.48 -3.95
N GLU A 38 -6.11 5.71 -3.62
CA GLU A 38 -5.67 6.75 -4.55
C GLU A 38 -4.40 7.43 -4.03
N GLY A 39 -3.79 8.26 -4.87
CA GLY A 39 -2.63 9.04 -4.52
C GLY A 39 -2.29 10.05 -5.62
N PRO A 40 -1.75 11.23 -5.28
CA PRO A 40 -1.27 12.20 -6.27
C PRO A 40 -0.22 11.60 -7.20
N HIS A 41 -0.10 12.07 -8.45
CA HIS A 41 0.91 11.56 -9.40
C HIS A 41 2.35 11.53 -8.87
N HIS A 42 2.73 12.46 -7.98
CA HIS A 42 4.10 12.56 -7.44
C HIS A 42 4.51 11.37 -6.55
N THR A 43 3.56 10.61 -6.03
CA THR A 43 3.83 9.47 -5.14
C THR A 43 4.39 8.27 -5.92
N PHE A 44 4.17 8.23 -7.24
CA PHE A 44 4.77 7.22 -8.10
C PHE A 44 6.30 7.38 -8.11
N ASN A 45 6.79 8.59 -8.37
CA ASN A 45 8.22 8.90 -8.36
C ASN A 45 8.81 8.69 -6.95
N MET A 46 8.05 9.04 -5.90
CA MET A 46 8.46 8.79 -4.52
C MET A 46 8.61 7.29 -4.22
N ALA A 47 7.72 6.44 -4.74
CA ALA A 47 7.84 5.00 -4.57
C ALA A 47 9.09 4.44 -5.27
N GLU A 48 9.42 4.98 -6.45
CA GLU A 48 10.67 4.67 -7.16
C GLU A 48 11.91 5.07 -6.36
N GLU A 49 11.94 6.30 -5.86
CA GLU A 49 13.05 6.81 -5.03
C GLU A 49 13.24 6.01 -3.74
N LEU A 50 12.15 5.59 -3.10
CA LEU A 50 12.17 4.83 -1.85
C LEU A 50 12.40 3.33 -2.07
N GLY A 51 12.38 2.85 -3.31
CA GLY A 51 12.49 1.43 -3.65
C GLY A 51 11.42 0.60 -2.94
N ILE A 52 10.15 1.00 -3.09
CA ILE A 52 8.98 0.34 -2.51
C ILE A 52 7.95 0.09 -3.61
N ASN A 53 7.33 -1.10 -3.63
CA ASN A 53 6.26 -1.37 -4.58
C ASN A 53 5.02 -0.55 -4.19
N LEU A 54 4.32 0.06 -5.16
CA LEU A 54 3.12 0.87 -4.91
C LEU A 54 1.93 0.39 -5.76
N ILE A 55 0.87 -0.07 -5.09
CA ILE A 55 -0.36 -0.56 -5.70
C ILE A 55 -1.51 0.41 -5.38
N TYR A 56 -2.17 0.90 -6.44
CA TYR A 56 -3.44 1.62 -6.33
C TYR A 56 -4.60 0.66 -6.51
N ALA A 57 -5.47 0.56 -5.50
CA ALA A 57 -6.67 -0.26 -5.53
C ALA A 57 -7.91 0.49 -6.08
N GLY A 58 -7.84 1.81 -6.26
CA GLY A 58 -8.87 2.66 -6.92
C GLY A 58 -10.16 2.87 -6.11
N HIS A 59 -10.85 4.00 -6.33
CA HIS A 59 -12.04 4.43 -5.57
C HIS A 59 -13.17 3.40 -5.36
N TYR A 60 -13.33 2.40 -6.25
CA TYR A 60 -14.45 1.44 -6.18
C TYR A 60 -14.15 0.19 -5.34
N ALA A 61 -12.89 -0.11 -5.06
CA ALA A 61 -12.49 -1.23 -4.18
C ALA A 61 -12.07 -0.75 -2.78
N THR A 62 -12.16 0.55 -2.51
CA THR A 62 -11.55 1.22 -1.35
C THR A 62 -12.53 1.78 -0.34
N GLU A 63 -13.82 1.43 -0.42
CA GLU A 63 -14.76 1.55 0.70
C GLU A 63 -14.38 0.53 1.81
N MET A 64 -13.14 0.65 2.30
CA MET A 64 -12.38 -0.14 3.28
C MET A 64 -12.28 -1.66 3.07
N SER A 65 -13.33 -2.30 2.60
CA SER A 65 -13.49 -3.75 2.58
C SER A 65 -12.69 -4.42 1.48
N GLY A 66 -12.60 -3.80 0.28
CA GLY A 66 -11.90 -4.42 -0.86
C GLY A 66 -10.39 -4.47 -0.67
N VAL A 67 -9.77 -3.40 -0.17
CA VAL A 67 -8.32 -3.39 0.13
C VAL A 67 -7.98 -4.35 1.28
N LYS A 68 -8.81 -4.39 2.33
CA LYS A 68 -8.64 -5.36 3.43
C LYS A 68 -8.84 -6.80 2.95
N ALA A 69 -9.83 -7.07 2.11
CA ALA A 69 -10.05 -8.39 1.53
C ALA A 69 -8.92 -8.81 0.59
N LEU A 70 -8.36 -7.87 -0.18
CA LEU A 70 -7.18 -8.11 -1.00
C LEU A 70 -5.96 -8.42 -0.12
N ALA A 71 -5.74 -7.63 0.93
CA ALA A 71 -4.69 -7.84 1.91
C ALA A 71 -4.76 -9.21 2.54
N ASP A 72 -5.94 -9.57 3.04
CA ASP A 72 -6.18 -10.84 3.72
C ASP A 72 -5.99 -12.01 2.75
N ARG A 73 -6.52 -11.90 1.53
CA ARG A 73 -6.34 -12.93 0.49
C ARG A 73 -4.87 -13.11 0.09
N VAL A 74 -4.12 -12.02 -0.05
CA VAL A 74 -2.68 -12.05 -0.40
C VAL A 74 -1.86 -12.57 0.79
N GLY A 75 -2.13 -12.08 2.00
CA GLY A 75 -1.51 -12.52 3.24
C GLY A 75 -1.69 -14.03 3.47
N ASN A 76 -2.93 -14.52 3.38
CA ASN A 76 -3.25 -15.94 3.55
C ASN A 76 -2.66 -16.82 2.44
N ARG A 77 -2.66 -16.35 1.19
CA ARG A 77 -2.15 -17.14 0.06
C ARG A 77 -0.63 -17.27 0.06
N PHE A 78 0.08 -16.23 0.49
CA PHE A 78 1.54 -16.15 0.39
C PHE A 78 2.26 -16.20 1.74
N GLY A 79 1.51 -16.32 2.86
CA GLY A 79 2.08 -16.32 4.20
C GLY A 79 2.74 -14.99 4.59
N LEU A 80 2.20 -13.87 4.07
CA LEU A 80 2.81 -12.56 4.22
C LEU A 80 2.22 -11.82 5.42
N PRO A 81 3.05 -11.31 6.34
CA PRO A 81 2.57 -10.43 7.39
C PRO A 81 2.14 -9.09 6.78
N TRP A 82 0.96 -8.63 7.18
CA TRP A 82 0.42 -7.35 6.74
C TRP A 82 -0.18 -6.61 7.93
N VAL A 83 -0.20 -5.28 7.82
CA VAL A 83 -0.81 -4.38 8.81
C VAL A 83 -1.76 -3.42 8.13
N PHE A 84 -2.96 -3.28 8.70
CA PHE A 84 -3.89 -2.23 8.32
C PHE A 84 -3.59 -0.97 9.14
N LEU A 85 -3.25 0.11 8.46
CA LEU A 85 -3.14 1.43 9.08
C LEU A 85 -4.38 2.21 8.68
N ASP A 86 -5.29 2.38 9.64
CA ASP A 86 -6.50 3.16 9.45
C ASP A 86 -6.16 4.65 9.51
N HIS A 87 -6.46 5.38 8.42
CA HIS A 87 -6.34 6.82 8.37
C HIS A 87 -7.60 7.41 7.74
N PRO A 88 -8.66 7.63 8.53
CA PRO A 88 -9.88 8.25 8.03
C PRO A 88 -9.57 9.69 7.60
N SER A 89 -9.59 9.96 6.30
CA SER A 89 -9.35 11.30 5.74
C SER A 89 -10.49 12.29 5.97
N GLY A 90 -11.52 11.93 6.76
CA GLY A 90 -12.51 12.86 7.30
C GLY A 90 -13.24 13.71 6.25
N LEU A 91 -13.57 13.12 5.10
CA LEU A 91 -14.59 13.64 4.17
C LEU A 91 -15.85 12.77 4.28
#